data_AF-A0A8S8ZE26-F1
#
_entry.id   AF-A0A8S8ZE26-F1
#
_cell.length_a   1.000
_cell.length_b   1.000
_cell.length_c   1.000
_cell.angle_alpha   90.00
_cell.angle_beta   90.00
_cell.angle_gamma   90.00
#
_symmetry.space_group_name_H-M   'P 1'
#
loop_
_entity.id
_entity.type
_entity.pdbx_description
1 polymer ?
#
loop_
_entity_poly.entity_id
_entity_poly.type
_entity_poly.pdbx_seq_one_letter_code
_entity_poly.pdbx_strand_id
1 'polypeptide(L)'
;MLKAPSCSLLTCFSRVSQLKGPLLIDAHRVSVIQCKTESTMDIYSNPQFNSLVPLPDVLANLTFQEIALNVPNCTCAPVANFLGYLEGSFALETLVDPSDMPVSKLSTLVRNCTTPGLLDDVSNGQIIDWFFDRFQNQQGDFMWLYVPVIGICFHDYCNALKWEGNPDISGIGVNVAFFIQAALTSVFLLIYLGFYIAETHHARKHPGLANQKIASSWRKASDDCLEVFWSTCYVFALTLAVGTLCFNVIYDSPGHVYSGYFGYLGTILSVSVLICLWPWFPGRYRYPVLTFSGVCVLLGLVIGVSMTFLKEVSSDDKTVFEKACLESKQRMGSVKDLKEDENVFMQPTKSTTYVQNFVRYTPWATVALLALWGGAFFFTLLWRRRNKITNWSLYKMITGILGGLLVLGSFGLVWVALSFFFYLRVRVEDLAGPSYAENEWGFGQIVAIAAWLPLFGQIGMVVFRTLSKDTKYQKLFNPAPESERYSHHLLPQTPTFEQPQRHGSDMEKEPVTTVAQQDITDAAWQR
;
A
#
# COMPACT_ATOMS: atom_id res chain seq x y z
N MET A 1 -33.50 25.59 6.38
CA MET A 1 -33.94 24.29 6.94
C MET A 1 -32.85 23.28 6.56
N LEU A 2 -31.70 23.21 7.27
CA LEU A 2 -31.44 22.52 8.56
C LEU A 2 -31.88 21.05 8.48
N LYS A 3 -31.05 20.01 8.73
CA LYS A 3 -29.71 19.90 9.31
C LYS A 3 -29.19 18.46 9.02
N ALA A 4 -27.92 18.30 8.69
CA ALA A 4 -27.22 17.00 8.72
C ALA A 4 -26.83 16.64 10.16
N PRO A 5 -26.49 15.37 10.46
CA PRO A 5 -25.60 15.06 11.57
C PRO A 5 -24.25 14.56 11.06
N SER A 6 -23.23 15.33 11.42
CA SER A 6 -21.83 14.94 11.57
C SER A 6 -21.66 14.01 12.77
N CYS A 7 -20.83 12.98 12.64
CA CYS A 7 -20.36 12.15 13.76
C CYS A 7 -18.84 12.21 13.83
N SER A 8 -18.34 12.76 14.94
CA SER A 8 -16.93 12.93 15.29
C SER A 8 -16.49 11.81 16.22
N LEU A 9 -15.27 11.31 16.03
CA LEU A 9 -14.49 10.56 17.03
C LEU A 9 -14.19 11.44 18.26
N LEU A 10 -14.39 10.93 19.49
CA LEU A 10 -13.39 10.73 20.54
C LEU A 10 -14.03 10.37 21.89
N THR A 11 -13.28 9.60 22.70
CA THR A 11 -13.35 9.40 24.17
C THR A 11 -14.48 8.54 24.77
N CYS A 12 -14.15 7.30 25.12
CA CYS A 12 -14.77 6.56 26.22
C CYS A 12 -13.71 6.22 27.29
N PHE A 13 -13.72 6.97 28.39
CA PHE A 13 -13.21 6.56 29.69
C PHE A 13 -14.33 6.86 30.71
N SER A 14 -14.71 5.84 31.49
CA SER A 14 -15.34 5.94 32.83
C SER A 14 -16.63 6.76 33.01
N ARG A 15 -17.78 6.09 33.18
CA ARG A 15 -18.45 5.93 34.50
C ARG A 15 -19.82 5.27 34.37
N VAL A 16 -19.95 4.20 35.15
CA VAL A 16 -21.19 3.68 35.72
C VAL A 16 -21.97 4.81 36.39
N SER A 17 -23.22 5.05 35.97
CA SER A 17 -24.35 5.35 36.86
C SER A 17 -25.62 5.68 36.06
N GLN A 18 -26.75 5.27 36.63
CA GLN A 18 -28.14 5.68 36.33
C GLN A 18 -28.96 4.77 35.39
N LEU A 19 -29.44 3.66 35.97
CA LEU A 19 -30.80 3.17 35.68
C LEU A 19 -31.63 3.30 36.97
N LYS A 20 -32.69 4.13 36.88
CA LYS A 20 -33.77 4.25 37.86
C LYS A 20 -34.92 3.35 37.40
N GLY A 21 -35.43 2.51 38.30
CA GLY A 21 -36.71 1.81 38.13
C GLY A 21 -36.79 0.52 38.96
N PRO A 22 -37.76 0.37 39.90
CA PRO A 22 -37.82 -0.76 40.80
C PRO A 22 -38.67 -1.88 40.22
N LEU A 23 -38.16 -3.11 40.25
CA LEU A 23 -38.98 -4.31 40.20
C LEU A 23 -38.28 -5.40 41.01
N LEU A 24 -38.90 -5.72 42.14
CA LEU A 24 -38.73 -6.98 42.86
C LEU A 24 -38.88 -8.14 41.87
N ILE A 25 -38.00 -9.13 41.93
CA ILE A 25 -38.33 -10.57 41.98
C ILE A 25 -37.04 -11.36 42.33
N ASP A 26 -37.27 -12.34 43.19
CA ASP A 26 -36.44 -13.40 43.77
C ASP A 26 -35.00 -13.65 43.31
N ALA A 27 -34.14 -13.71 44.34
CA ALA A 27 -32.82 -14.29 44.31
C ALA A 27 -32.91 -15.83 44.36
N HIS A 28 -32.70 -16.48 43.22
CA HIS A 28 -32.24 -17.86 43.18
C HIS A 28 -30.84 -17.93 42.57
N ARG A 29 -29.96 -18.63 43.31
CA ARG A 29 -28.56 -18.94 43.01
C ARG A 29 -28.33 -19.27 41.54
N VAL A 30 -27.57 -18.43 40.84
CA VAL A 30 -26.75 -18.84 39.70
C VAL A 30 -25.31 -18.69 40.13
N SER A 31 -24.71 -19.79 40.56
CA SER A 31 -23.26 -19.91 40.70
C SER A 31 -22.65 -19.87 39.30
N VAL A 32 -22.22 -18.69 38.86
CA VAL A 32 -21.31 -18.56 37.74
C VAL A 32 -19.97 -19.13 38.21
N ILE A 33 -19.65 -20.33 37.74
CA ILE A 33 -18.29 -20.86 37.81
C ILE A 33 -17.48 -19.98 36.86
N GLN A 34 -16.90 -18.91 37.39
CA GLN A 34 -15.78 -18.25 36.75
C GLN A 34 -14.60 -19.21 36.81
N CYS A 35 -14.35 -19.94 35.73
CA CYS A 35 -13.03 -20.49 35.48
C CYS A 35 -12.07 -19.30 35.33
N LYS A 36 -11.41 -18.97 36.44
CA LYS A 36 -10.24 -18.11 36.45
C LYS A 36 -9.18 -18.84 35.63
N THR A 37 -8.92 -18.34 34.43
CA THR A 37 -7.77 -18.74 33.62
C THR A 37 -6.52 -18.22 34.33
N GLU A 38 -6.05 -19.00 35.31
CA GLU A 38 -4.65 -18.98 35.70
C GLU A 38 -3.80 -19.39 34.50
N SER A 39 -2.68 -18.69 34.34
CA SER A 39 -1.71 -18.79 33.27
C SER A 39 -1.49 -20.23 32.76
N THR A 40 -1.95 -20.49 31.52
CA THR A 40 -1.78 -21.76 30.79
C THR A 40 -0.32 -22.10 30.45
N MET A 41 0.65 -21.27 30.82
CA MET A 41 2.07 -21.54 30.60
C MET A 41 2.70 -22.55 31.58
N ASP A 42 2.08 -22.81 32.75
CA ASP A 42 2.67 -23.72 33.76
C ASP A 42 2.17 -25.17 33.67
N ILE A 43 1.25 -25.49 32.74
CA ILE A 43 0.73 -26.86 32.60
C ILE A 43 1.73 -27.77 31.88
N TYR A 44 2.54 -27.23 30.97
CA TYR A 44 3.51 -28.00 30.17
C TYR A 44 4.94 -28.03 30.75
N SER A 45 5.23 -27.23 31.78
CA SER A 45 6.47 -27.32 32.56
C SER A 45 6.36 -28.32 33.73
N ASN A 46 5.18 -28.93 33.93
CA ASN A 46 4.99 -29.93 34.96
C ASN A 46 5.60 -31.27 34.52
N PRO A 47 6.68 -31.77 35.16
CA PRO A 47 7.31 -33.04 34.82
C PRO A 47 6.40 -34.26 34.99
N GLN A 48 5.16 -34.10 35.49
CA GLN A 48 4.16 -35.17 35.53
C GLN A 48 3.45 -35.44 34.19
N PHE A 49 3.58 -34.60 33.17
CA PHE A 49 3.17 -34.98 31.81
C PHE A 49 4.17 -35.93 31.13
N ASN A 50 5.34 -36.18 31.73
CA ASN A 50 6.32 -37.17 31.25
C ASN A 50 5.97 -38.62 31.61
N SER A 51 4.83 -38.88 32.28
CA SER A 51 4.28 -40.24 32.38
C SER A 51 3.22 -40.48 31.30
N LEU A 52 3.53 -40.06 30.06
CA LEU A 52 2.78 -40.41 28.87
C LEU A 52 2.59 -41.93 28.85
N VAL A 53 1.34 -42.35 28.64
CA VAL A 53 1.04 -43.73 28.26
C VAL A 53 2.00 -44.06 27.12
N PRO A 54 2.81 -45.13 27.22
CA PRO A 54 3.78 -45.44 26.18
C PRO A 54 3.05 -45.47 24.84
N LEU A 55 3.56 -44.68 23.89
CA LEU A 55 3.04 -44.69 22.53
C LEU A 55 3.01 -46.16 22.07
N PRO A 56 1.92 -46.63 21.45
CA PRO A 56 1.91 -47.96 20.84
C PRO A 56 3.14 -48.14 19.97
N ASP A 57 3.78 -49.32 20.02
CA ASP A 57 5.03 -49.60 19.29
C ASP A 57 4.96 -49.22 17.80
N VAL A 58 3.76 -49.33 17.23
CA VAL A 58 3.43 -48.91 15.86
C VAL A 58 3.66 -47.41 15.63
N LEU A 59 3.17 -46.55 16.53
CA LEU A 59 3.39 -45.10 16.46
C LEU A 59 4.81 -44.71 16.86
N ALA A 60 5.40 -45.42 17.84
CA ALA A 60 6.75 -45.16 18.32
C ALA A 60 7.83 -45.40 17.25
N ASN A 61 7.53 -46.14 16.18
CA ASN A 61 8.42 -46.32 15.03
C ASN A 61 8.05 -45.41 13.85
N LEU A 62 6.81 -44.92 13.78
CA LEU A 62 6.35 -44.08 12.68
C LEU A 62 7.08 -42.72 12.69
N THR A 63 7.76 -42.41 11.58
CA THR A 63 8.46 -41.12 11.36
C THR A 63 7.78 -40.26 10.30
N PHE A 64 8.08 -38.96 10.31
CA PHE A 64 7.65 -38.05 9.23
C PHE A 64 8.18 -38.48 7.86
N GLN A 65 9.37 -39.07 7.80
CA GLN A 65 9.98 -39.60 6.59
C GLN A 65 9.20 -40.81 6.03
N GLU A 66 8.75 -41.73 6.89
CA GLU A 66 7.95 -42.89 6.47
C GLU A 66 6.59 -42.47 5.91
N ILE A 67 5.97 -41.45 6.51
CA ILE A 67 4.76 -40.82 5.96
C ILE A 67 5.08 -40.18 4.60
N ALA A 68 6.20 -39.44 4.50
CA ALA A 68 6.62 -38.76 3.28
C ALA A 68 6.85 -39.72 2.10
N LEU A 69 7.49 -40.86 2.35
CA LEU A 69 7.72 -41.91 1.36
C LEU A 69 6.42 -42.54 0.84
N ASN A 70 5.38 -42.53 1.65
CA ASN A 70 4.05 -43.02 1.29
C ASN A 70 3.13 -41.96 0.67
N VAL A 71 3.54 -40.68 0.63
CA VAL A 71 2.80 -39.58 -0.02
C VAL A 71 2.31 -39.91 -1.44
N PRO A 72 3.09 -40.60 -2.32
CA PRO A 72 2.60 -40.99 -3.65
C PRO A 72 1.34 -41.87 -3.63
N ASN A 73 1.11 -42.60 -2.53
CA ASN A 73 -0.06 -43.45 -2.33
C ASN A 73 -1.17 -42.73 -1.54
N CYS A 74 -0.88 -41.55 -1.00
CA CYS A 74 -1.86 -40.69 -0.34
C CYS A 74 -2.66 -39.86 -1.35
N THR A 75 -3.89 -39.52 -1.00
CA THR A 75 -4.54 -38.36 -1.59
C THR A 75 -3.81 -37.09 -1.12
N CYS A 76 -3.54 -36.15 -2.02
CA CYS A 76 -2.83 -34.92 -1.69
C CYS A 76 -3.62 -33.97 -0.76
N ALA A 77 -4.96 -33.99 -0.83
CA ALA A 77 -5.80 -33.05 -0.10
C ALA A 77 -5.67 -33.09 1.44
N PRO A 78 -5.68 -34.24 2.14
CA PRO A 78 -5.46 -34.28 3.60
C PRO A 78 -4.09 -33.78 4.03
N VAL A 79 -3.04 -34.12 3.26
CA VAL A 79 -1.66 -33.71 3.56
C VAL A 79 -1.51 -32.20 3.40
N ALA A 80 -1.97 -31.68 2.27
CA ALA A 80 -2.03 -30.25 2.00
C ALA A 80 -2.83 -29.49 3.06
N ASN A 81 -4.04 -29.95 3.40
CA ASN A 81 -4.91 -29.30 4.37
C ASN A 81 -4.34 -29.26 5.79
N PHE A 82 -3.53 -30.25 6.17
CA PHE A 82 -2.85 -30.29 7.46
C PHE A 82 -1.63 -29.38 7.45
N LEU A 83 -0.77 -29.47 6.44
CA LEU A 83 0.41 -28.61 6.37
C LEU A 83 0.06 -27.12 6.20
N GLY A 84 -0.93 -26.79 5.38
CA GLY A 84 -1.42 -25.41 5.24
C GLY A 84 -2.09 -24.86 6.50
N TYR A 85 -2.67 -25.74 7.34
CA TYR A 85 -3.09 -25.34 8.68
C TYR A 85 -1.88 -25.04 9.56
N LEU A 86 -0.90 -25.94 9.57
CA LEU A 86 0.29 -25.82 10.40
C LEU A 86 1.05 -24.52 10.11
N GLU A 87 1.19 -24.14 8.84
CA GLU A 87 1.80 -22.86 8.46
C GLU A 87 1.10 -21.66 9.11
N GLY A 88 -0.23 -21.60 9.03
CA GLY A 88 -1.00 -20.52 9.65
C GLY A 88 -0.84 -20.46 11.16
N SER A 89 -0.56 -21.60 11.81
CA SER A 89 -0.32 -21.68 13.25
C SER A 89 1.16 -21.43 13.64
N PHE A 90 2.12 -21.81 12.81
CA PHE A 90 3.57 -21.69 13.09
C PHE A 90 4.09 -20.26 13.07
N ALA A 91 3.48 -19.39 12.27
CA ALA A 91 3.90 -17.99 12.21
C ALA A 91 3.47 -17.17 13.44
N LEU A 92 2.66 -17.73 14.34
CA LEU A 92 2.65 -17.31 15.74
C LEU A 92 3.77 -18.06 16.46
N GLU A 93 4.86 -17.40 16.83
CA GLU A 93 6.00 -17.94 17.60
C GLU A 93 5.61 -18.63 18.93
N THR A 94 4.34 -18.59 19.31
CA THR A 94 3.78 -19.41 20.37
C THR A 94 3.55 -20.82 19.85
N LEU A 95 4.29 -21.79 20.42
CA LEU A 95 3.99 -23.23 20.41
C LEU A 95 2.50 -23.46 20.10
N VAL A 96 2.21 -24.14 18.98
CA VAL A 96 0.85 -24.52 18.57
C VAL A 96 0.11 -24.96 19.81
N ASP A 97 -0.86 -24.15 20.27
CA ASP A 97 -1.64 -24.52 21.43
C ASP A 97 -2.28 -25.88 21.08
N PRO A 98 -2.02 -26.94 21.84
CA PRO A 98 -2.57 -28.26 21.54
C PRO A 98 -4.09 -28.26 21.43
N SER A 99 -4.75 -27.27 22.05
CA SER A 99 -6.19 -27.08 21.94
C SER A 99 -6.67 -26.57 20.56
N ASP A 100 -5.82 -25.90 19.79
CA ASP A 100 -6.16 -25.39 18.46
C ASP A 100 -5.86 -26.40 17.35
N MET A 101 -5.10 -27.47 17.64
CA MET A 101 -4.69 -28.47 16.65
C MET A 101 -5.91 -29.12 15.97
N PRO A 102 -5.94 -29.21 14.63
CA PRO A 102 -7.05 -29.80 13.90
C PRO A 102 -6.92 -31.32 13.96
N VAL A 103 -7.30 -31.89 15.09
CA VAL A 103 -7.20 -33.33 15.40
C VAL A 103 -7.74 -34.20 14.26
N SER A 104 -8.86 -33.79 13.65
CA SER A 104 -9.45 -34.49 12.51
C SER A 104 -8.55 -34.49 11.28
N LYS A 105 -7.88 -33.37 10.96
CA LYS A 105 -6.95 -33.25 9.83
C LYS A 105 -5.69 -34.07 10.06
N LEU A 106 -5.12 -33.99 11.27
CA LEU A 106 -3.95 -34.78 11.65
C LEU A 106 -4.25 -36.28 11.58
N SER A 107 -5.37 -36.72 12.17
CA SER A 107 -5.79 -38.13 12.13
C SER A 107 -6.03 -38.61 10.70
N THR A 108 -6.67 -37.79 9.86
CA THR A 108 -6.90 -38.12 8.44
C THR A 108 -5.58 -38.22 7.67
N LEU A 109 -4.62 -37.32 7.90
CA LEU A 109 -3.28 -37.39 7.33
C LEU A 109 -2.61 -38.72 7.70
N VAL A 110 -2.49 -39.01 9.00
CA VAL A 110 -1.73 -40.16 9.48
C VAL A 110 -2.39 -41.46 9.00
N ARG A 111 -3.71 -41.59 9.05
CA ARG A 111 -4.42 -42.79 8.58
C ARG A 111 -4.34 -42.97 7.06
N ASN A 112 -4.46 -41.89 6.28
CA ASN A 112 -4.44 -42.00 4.81
C ASN A 112 -3.02 -42.18 4.25
N CYS A 113 -1.99 -41.81 5.02
CA CYS A 113 -0.60 -41.89 4.61
C CYS A 113 0.21 -42.98 5.31
N THR A 114 -0.48 -43.92 5.94
CA THR A 114 0.13 -45.13 6.50
C THR A 114 -0.48 -46.36 5.83
N THR A 115 0.18 -47.51 6.04
CA THR A 115 -0.31 -48.79 5.53
C THR A 115 -1.74 -49.05 6.05
N PRO A 116 -2.70 -49.38 5.17
CA PRO A 116 -4.07 -49.70 5.59
C PRO A 116 -4.09 -50.78 6.66
N GLY A 117 -4.93 -50.60 7.69
CA GLY A 117 -5.06 -51.54 8.82
C GLY A 117 -4.04 -51.37 9.94
N LEU A 118 -2.98 -50.58 9.74
CA LEU A 118 -1.93 -50.40 10.75
C LEU A 118 -2.40 -49.59 11.97
N LEU A 119 -3.37 -48.69 11.79
CA LEU A 119 -3.78 -47.71 12.81
C LEU A 119 -5.26 -47.83 13.21
N ASP A 120 -5.94 -48.93 12.86
CA ASP A 120 -7.38 -49.08 13.09
C ASP A 120 -7.73 -49.02 14.59
N ASP A 121 -6.86 -49.57 15.44
CA ASP A 121 -7.02 -49.60 16.91
C ASP A 121 -6.42 -48.38 17.64
N VAL A 122 -5.76 -47.48 16.91
CA VAL A 122 -5.09 -46.32 17.49
C VAL A 122 -6.10 -45.18 17.67
N SER A 123 -6.19 -44.62 18.87
CA SER A 123 -7.07 -43.49 19.17
C SER A 123 -6.52 -42.16 18.61
N ASN A 124 -7.39 -41.18 18.37
CA ASN A 124 -6.94 -39.84 17.93
C ASN A 124 -6.04 -39.16 18.98
N GLY A 125 -6.25 -39.41 20.27
CA GLY A 125 -5.38 -38.90 21.34
C GLY A 125 -3.93 -39.38 21.18
N GLN A 126 -3.74 -40.67 20.91
CA GLN A 126 -2.40 -41.24 20.68
C GLN A 126 -1.73 -40.69 19.42
N ILE A 127 -2.49 -40.35 18.38
CA ILE A 127 -1.96 -39.70 17.18
C ILE A 127 -1.49 -38.27 17.49
N ILE A 128 -2.23 -37.53 18.33
CA ILE A 128 -1.83 -36.20 18.78
C ILE A 128 -0.55 -36.30 19.62
N ASP A 129 -0.50 -37.21 20.58
CA ASP A 129 0.67 -37.44 21.44
C ASP A 129 1.89 -37.79 20.59
N TRP A 130 1.74 -38.67 19.60
CA TRP A 130 2.78 -38.99 18.62
C TRP A 130 3.26 -37.76 17.85
N PHE A 131 2.33 -36.95 17.34
CA PHE A 131 2.71 -35.76 16.58
C PHE A 131 3.52 -34.79 17.44
N PHE A 132 3.11 -34.53 18.68
CA PHE A 132 3.85 -33.64 19.57
C PHE A 132 5.21 -34.21 19.97
N ASP A 133 5.28 -35.51 20.30
CA ASP A 133 6.53 -36.19 20.60
C ASP A 133 7.52 -36.05 19.43
N ARG A 134 7.07 -36.36 18.21
CA ARG A 134 7.88 -36.22 17.00
C ARG A 134 8.24 -34.78 16.67
N PHE A 135 7.28 -33.87 16.77
CA PHE A 135 7.50 -32.48 16.45
C PHE A 135 8.50 -31.82 17.40
N GLN A 136 8.43 -32.12 18.70
CA GLN A 136 9.37 -31.58 19.70
C GLN A 136 10.75 -32.24 19.62
N ASN A 137 10.81 -33.58 19.52
CA ASN A 137 12.07 -34.31 19.58
C ASN A 137 12.82 -34.36 18.24
N GLN A 138 12.13 -34.13 17.12
CA GLN A 138 12.68 -34.25 15.76
C GLN A 138 12.25 -33.08 14.86
N GLN A 139 12.40 -31.83 15.31
CA GLN A 139 12.07 -30.64 14.52
C GLN A 139 12.70 -30.64 13.10
N GLY A 140 13.93 -31.15 12.97
CA GLY A 140 14.60 -31.30 11.67
C GLY A 140 13.92 -32.31 10.73
N ASP A 141 13.16 -33.28 11.28
CA ASP A 141 12.46 -34.30 10.49
C ASP A 141 11.18 -33.80 9.84
N PHE A 142 10.62 -32.69 10.30
CA PHE A 142 9.42 -32.12 9.69
C PHE A 142 9.67 -31.69 8.24
N MET A 143 10.87 -31.19 7.93
CA MET A 143 11.26 -30.84 6.56
C MET A 143 11.22 -32.04 5.60
N TRP A 144 11.43 -33.26 6.11
CA TRP A 144 11.31 -34.49 5.32
C TRP A 144 9.87 -34.83 4.96
N LEU A 145 8.87 -34.41 5.74
CA LEU A 145 7.47 -34.46 5.31
C LEU A 145 7.17 -33.33 4.31
N TYR A 146 7.69 -32.15 4.58
CA TYR A 146 7.38 -30.95 3.81
C TYR A 146 7.85 -31.00 2.35
N VAL A 147 9.13 -31.28 2.11
CA VAL A 147 9.75 -31.19 0.77
C VAL A 147 9.06 -32.14 -0.24
N PRO A 148 8.81 -33.43 0.08
CA PRO A 148 8.12 -34.34 -0.83
C PRO A 148 6.67 -33.93 -1.09
N VAL A 149 5.97 -33.38 -0.09
CA VAL A 149 4.59 -32.93 -0.25
C VAL A 149 4.51 -31.73 -1.18
N ILE A 150 5.41 -30.76 -1.08
CA ILE A 150 5.47 -29.68 -2.08
C ILE A 150 5.81 -30.22 -3.47
N GLY A 151 6.69 -31.21 -3.57
CA GLY A 151 7.08 -31.80 -4.85
C GLY A 151 5.95 -32.54 -5.56
N ILE A 152 5.12 -33.28 -4.81
CA ILE A 152 4.08 -34.17 -5.34
C ILE A 152 2.71 -33.47 -5.35
N CYS A 153 2.36 -32.81 -4.25
CA CYS A 153 1.05 -32.24 -3.95
C CYS A 153 1.04 -30.71 -4.03
N PHE A 154 1.90 -30.12 -4.87
CA PHE A 154 2.11 -28.68 -4.96
C PHE A 154 0.83 -27.84 -5.00
N HIS A 155 -0.10 -28.18 -5.91
CA HIS A 155 -1.29 -27.36 -6.13
C HIS A 155 -2.28 -27.46 -4.97
N ASP A 156 -2.52 -28.67 -4.45
CA ASP A 156 -3.36 -28.86 -3.28
C ASP A 156 -2.77 -28.18 -2.05
N TYR A 157 -1.44 -28.27 -1.88
CA TYR A 157 -0.70 -27.59 -0.81
C TYR A 157 -0.91 -26.08 -0.89
N CYS A 158 -0.63 -25.46 -2.05
CA CYS A 158 -0.79 -24.02 -2.23
C CYS A 158 -2.25 -23.57 -2.08
N ASN A 159 -3.23 -24.36 -2.51
CA ASN A 159 -4.65 -24.06 -2.34
C ASN A 159 -5.09 -24.15 -0.87
N ALA A 160 -4.51 -25.09 -0.12
CA ALA A 160 -4.74 -25.25 1.30
C ALA A 160 -4.10 -24.16 2.17
N LEU A 161 -3.18 -23.37 1.62
CA LEU A 161 -2.63 -22.21 2.33
C LEU A 161 -3.72 -21.17 2.52
N LYS A 162 -3.69 -20.55 3.70
CA LYS A 162 -4.52 -19.37 3.95
C LYS A 162 -3.83 -18.17 3.33
N TRP A 163 -4.23 -17.83 2.11
CA TRP A 163 -3.87 -16.57 1.47
C TRP A 163 -4.64 -15.43 2.16
N GLU A 164 -4.15 -15.03 3.34
CA GLU A 164 -4.69 -13.91 4.11
C GLU A 164 -4.17 -12.59 3.54
N GLY A 165 -5.02 -11.96 2.72
CA GLY A 165 -4.68 -10.77 1.98
C GLY A 165 -5.47 -9.58 2.45
N ASN A 166 -4.95 -8.39 2.20
CA ASN A 166 -5.75 -7.19 2.37
C ASN A 166 -6.43 -6.81 1.04
N PRO A 167 -7.73 -7.09 0.86
CA PRO A 167 -8.43 -6.74 -0.38
C PRO A 167 -8.44 -5.23 -0.65
N ASP A 168 -8.17 -4.37 0.33
CA ASP A 168 -8.03 -2.92 0.13
C ASP A 168 -6.66 -2.48 -0.41
N ILE A 169 -5.66 -3.38 -0.50
CA ILE A 169 -4.34 -3.11 -1.09
C ILE A 169 -4.20 -3.77 -2.46
N SER A 170 -4.71 -5.00 -2.58
CA SER A 170 -4.44 -5.88 -3.72
C SER A 170 -5.70 -6.30 -4.47
N GLY A 171 -6.89 -6.02 -3.93
CA GLY A 171 -8.17 -6.48 -4.49
C GLY A 171 -8.58 -5.84 -5.82
N ILE A 172 -9.71 -6.32 -6.35
CA ILE A 172 -10.18 -6.02 -7.72
C ILE A 172 -10.29 -4.51 -7.96
N GLY A 173 -10.93 -3.76 -7.06
CA GLY A 173 -11.13 -2.32 -7.29
C GLY A 173 -9.85 -1.49 -7.23
N VAL A 174 -8.87 -1.89 -6.42
CA VAL A 174 -7.55 -1.23 -6.40
C VAL A 174 -6.76 -1.54 -7.67
N ASN A 175 -6.83 -2.78 -8.15
CA ASN A 175 -6.26 -3.15 -9.45
C ASN A 175 -6.86 -2.30 -10.59
N VAL A 176 -8.19 -2.14 -10.62
CA VAL A 176 -8.87 -1.25 -11.57
C VAL A 176 -8.38 0.20 -11.43
N ALA A 177 -8.20 0.70 -10.20
CA ALA A 177 -7.65 2.03 -9.96
C ALA A 177 -6.23 2.19 -10.53
N PHE A 178 -5.36 1.19 -10.40
CA PHE A 178 -4.02 1.23 -11.00
C PHE A 178 -4.06 1.24 -12.53
N PHE A 179 -4.96 0.48 -13.17
CA PHE A 179 -5.16 0.55 -14.62
C PHE A 179 -5.65 1.92 -15.07
N ILE A 180 -6.63 2.50 -14.36
CA ILE A 180 -7.11 3.87 -14.63
C ILE A 180 -5.95 4.87 -14.51
N GLN A 181 -5.15 4.76 -13.44
CA GLN A 181 -4.02 5.64 -13.19
C GLN A 181 -2.95 5.53 -14.29
N ALA A 182 -2.57 4.31 -14.70
CA ALA A 182 -1.58 4.10 -15.75
C ALA A 182 -2.08 4.57 -17.13
N ALA A 183 -3.35 4.31 -17.45
CA ALA A 183 -3.97 4.74 -18.70
C ALA A 183 -4.03 6.27 -18.80
N LEU A 184 -4.54 6.94 -17.76
CA LEU A 184 -4.61 8.40 -17.71
C LEU A 184 -3.23 9.04 -17.73
N THR A 185 -2.25 8.46 -17.03
CA THR A 185 -0.85 8.92 -17.08
C THR A 185 -0.31 8.88 -18.51
N SER A 186 -0.58 7.80 -19.24
CA SER A 186 -0.16 7.65 -20.63
C SER A 186 -0.83 8.69 -21.53
N VAL A 187 -2.13 8.94 -21.34
CA VAL A 187 -2.88 9.97 -22.09
C VAL A 187 -2.31 11.36 -21.82
N PHE A 188 -2.12 11.74 -20.56
CA PHE A 188 -1.55 13.04 -20.21
C PHE A 188 -0.12 13.19 -20.75
N LEU A 189 0.72 12.16 -20.62
CA LEU A 189 2.07 12.18 -21.17
C LEU A 189 2.07 12.46 -22.68
N LEU A 190 1.20 11.77 -23.44
CA LEU A 190 1.08 11.97 -24.89
C LEU A 190 0.58 13.39 -25.24
N ILE A 191 -0.42 13.89 -24.52
CA ILE A 191 -0.95 15.25 -24.72
C ILE A 191 0.15 16.29 -24.50
N TYR A 192 0.88 16.20 -23.38
CA TYR A 192 1.92 17.16 -23.04
C TYR A 192 3.19 17.03 -23.89
N LEU A 193 3.52 15.82 -24.34
CA LEU A 193 4.56 15.61 -25.35
C LEU A 193 4.16 16.27 -26.68
N GLY A 194 2.89 16.13 -27.08
CA GLY A 194 2.33 16.81 -28.24
C GLY A 194 2.44 18.34 -28.13
N PHE A 195 2.08 18.92 -26.98
CA PHE A 195 2.26 20.35 -26.72
C PHE A 195 3.73 20.76 -26.79
N TYR A 196 4.64 19.99 -26.18
CA TYR A 196 6.07 20.25 -26.23
C TYR A 196 6.62 20.24 -27.66
N ILE A 197 6.23 19.26 -28.49
CA ILE A 197 6.62 19.17 -29.90
C ILE A 197 6.06 20.35 -30.70
N ALA A 198 4.79 20.70 -30.49
CA ALA A 198 4.16 21.82 -31.18
C ALA A 198 4.85 23.15 -30.84
N GLU A 199 5.16 23.39 -29.56
CA GLU A 199 5.87 24.59 -29.11
C GLU A 199 7.29 24.68 -29.65
N THR A 200 8.04 23.57 -29.61
CA THR A 200 9.41 23.54 -30.14
C THR A 200 9.44 23.74 -31.65
N HIS A 201 8.50 23.16 -32.39
CA HIS A 201 8.36 23.38 -33.82
C HIS A 201 7.96 24.82 -34.16
N HIS A 202 7.01 25.41 -33.41
CA HIS A 202 6.63 26.82 -33.57
C HIS A 202 7.80 27.77 -33.28
N ALA A 203 8.56 27.54 -32.20
CA ALA A 203 9.72 28.34 -31.85
C ALA A 203 10.84 28.27 -32.90
N ARG A 204 11.02 27.11 -33.56
CA ARG A 204 11.96 26.98 -34.70
C ARG A 204 11.53 27.79 -35.92
N LYS A 205 10.22 27.82 -36.22
CA LYS A 205 9.68 28.60 -37.36
C LYS A 205 9.64 30.10 -37.09
N HIS A 206 9.39 30.50 -35.84
CA HIS A 206 9.23 31.89 -35.44
C HIS A 206 10.15 32.24 -34.25
N PRO A 207 11.46 32.43 -34.47
CA PRO A 207 12.41 32.70 -33.39
C PRO A 207 12.08 33.98 -32.61
N GLY A 208 11.48 34.99 -33.26
CA GLY A 208 11.02 36.21 -32.59
C GLY A 208 9.83 36.02 -31.64
N LEU A 209 9.10 34.90 -31.74
CA LEU A 209 7.94 34.56 -30.90
C LEU A 209 8.24 33.39 -29.95
N ALA A 210 9.51 32.96 -29.83
CA ALA A 210 9.89 31.76 -29.09
C ALA A 210 9.49 31.76 -27.60
N ASN A 211 9.23 32.94 -27.01
CA ASN A 211 8.77 33.06 -25.62
C ASN A 211 7.25 33.11 -25.46
N GLN A 212 6.48 33.23 -26.55
CA GLN A 212 5.03 33.32 -26.47
C GLN A 212 4.43 31.90 -26.45
N LYS A 213 3.96 31.47 -25.27
CA LYS A 213 3.22 30.21 -25.15
C LYS A 213 1.97 30.30 -26.02
N ILE A 214 1.73 29.28 -26.84
CA ILE A 214 0.48 29.16 -27.59
C ILE A 214 -0.62 28.90 -26.56
N ALA A 215 -1.33 29.97 -26.18
CA ALA A 215 -2.46 29.90 -25.28
C ALA A 215 -3.65 29.32 -26.05
N SER A 216 -3.72 27.98 -26.12
CA SER A 216 -4.90 27.29 -26.63
C SER A 216 -5.87 27.03 -25.48
N SER A 217 -7.17 27.16 -25.73
CA SER A 217 -8.22 26.76 -24.78
C SER A 217 -8.05 25.31 -24.34
N TRP A 218 -7.57 24.45 -25.24
CA TRP A 218 -7.23 23.05 -24.97
C TRP A 218 -6.15 22.88 -23.92
N ARG A 219 -5.06 23.65 -23.99
CA ARG A 219 -3.98 23.56 -23.00
C ARG A 219 -4.47 23.93 -21.62
N LYS A 220 -5.25 25.02 -21.51
CA LYS A 220 -5.83 25.43 -20.23
C LYS A 220 -6.73 24.33 -19.65
N ALA A 221 -7.58 23.73 -20.48
CA ALA A 221 -8.43 22.62 -20.06
C ALA A 221 -7.61 21.39 -19.61
N SER A 222 -6.55 21.03 -20.34
CA SER A 222 -5.64 19.96 -19.96
C SER A 222 -4.89 20.25 -18.66
N ASP A 223 -4.42 21.48 -18.46
CA ASP A 223 -3.76 21.94 -17.22
C ASP A 223 -4.72 21.80 -16.03
N ASP A 224 -5.97 22.25 -16.18
CA ASP A 224 -6.99 22.14 -15.14
C ASP A 224 -7.30 20.67 -14.80
N CYS A 225 -7.36 19.78 -15.80
CA CYS A 225 -7.61 18.34 -15.59
C CYS A 225 -6.40 17.62 -14.99
N LEU A 226 -5.18 17.97 -15.42
CA LEU A 226 -3.95 17.42 -14.86
C LEU A 226 -3.80 17.83 -13.39
N GLU A 227 -4.22 19.04 -13.03
CA GLU A 227 -4.17 19.51 -11.64
C GLU A 227 -5.01 18.62 -10.71
N VAL A 228 -6.24 18.30 -11.11
CA VAL A 228 -7.14 17.38 -10.37
C VAL A 228 -6.64 15.94 -10.42
N PHE A 229 -6.17 15.45 -11.56
CA PHE A 229 -5.64 14.09 -11.66
C PHE A 229 -4.41 13.89 -10.78
N TRP A 230 -3.44 14.81 -10.83
CA TRP A 230 -2.19 14.71 -10.07
C TRP A 230 -2.45 14.80 -8.56
N SER A 231 -3.32 15.72 -8.12
CA SER A 231 -3.70 15.82 -6.70
C SER A 231 -4.45 14.57 -6.21
N THR A 232 -5.32 13.99 -7.02
CA THR A 232 -6.00 12.72 -6.70
C THR A 232 -4.99 11.57 -6.58
N CYS A 233 -4.06 11.46 -7.53
CA CYS A 233 -2.96 10.49 -7.47
C CYS A 233 -2.08 10.69 -6.23
N TYR A 234 -1.86 11.93 -5.80
CA TYR A 234 -1.07 12.25 -4.62
C TYR A 234 -1.73 11.69 -3.35
N VAL A 235 -3.02 11.98 -3.17
CA VAL A 235 -3.79 11.47 -2.02
C VAL A 235 -3.82 9.94 -2.05
N PHE A 236 -4.11 9.35 -3.22
CA PHE A 236 -4.15 7.89 -3.39
C PHE A 236 -2.80 7.23 -3.07
N ALA A 237 -1.70 7.77 -3.60
CA ALA A 237 -0.35 7.27 -3.32
C ALA A 237 0.02 7.40 -1.84
N LEU A 238 -0.35 8.51 -1.20
CA LEU A 238 -0.11 8.74 0.22
C LEU A 238 -0.88 7.74 1.08
N THR A 239 -2.18 7.56 0.82
CA THR A 239 -3.01 6.63 1.58
C THR A 239 -2.56 5.19 1.40
N LEU A 240 -2.18 4.80 0.18
CA LEU A 240 -1.67 3.46 -0.10
C LEU A 240 -0.32 3.20 0.58
N ALA A 241 0.60 4.16 0.51
CA ALA A 241 1.91 4.02 1.14
C ALA A 241 1.81 3.96 2.67
N VAL A 242 0.97 4.80 3.28
CA VAL A 242 0.71 4.77 4.73
C VAL A 242 0.00 3.48 5.12
N GLY A 243 -1.03 3.06 4.37
CA GLY A 243 -1.76 1.82 4.62
C GLY A 243 -0.85 0.59 4.53
N THR A 244 0.02 0.54 3.52
CA THR A 244 1.03 -0.52 3.36
C THR A 244 2.03 -0.51 4.51
N LEU A 245 2.53 0.67 4.90
CA LEU A 245 3.47 0.78 6.01
C LEU A 245 2.84 0.35 7.33
N CYS A 246 1.61 0.81 7.62
CA CYS A 246 0.86 0.40 8.80
C CYS A 246 0.61 -1.09 8.79
N PHE A 247 0.24 -1.68 7.64
CA PHE A 247 0.04 -3.11 7.51
C PHE A 247 1.33 -3.88 7.84
N ASN A 248 2.45 -3.52 7.20
CA ASN A 248 3.74 -4.18 7.36
C ASN A 248 4.40 -3.96 8.74
N VAL A 249 4.03 -2.90 9.48
CA VAL A 249 4.63 -2.58 10.79
C VAL A 249 3.78 -3.06 11.95
N ILE A 250 2.45 -2.91 11.85
CA ILE A 250 1.54 -3.13 12.98
C ILE A 250 1.10 -4.58 13.04
N TYR A 251 0.81 -5.19 11.89
CA TYR A 251 0.42 -6.58 11.83
C TYR A 251 1.68 -7.38 11.56
N ASP A 252 2.05 -8.28 12.46
CA ASP A 252 3.16 -9.25 12.31
C ASP A 252 2.59 -10.67 12.11
N SER A 253 1.48 -10.75 11.37
CA SER A 253 0.68 -11.95 11.09
C SER A 253 1.23 -12.83 9.94
N PRO A 254 1.10 -14.16 10.00
CA PRO A 254 1.53 -15.15 9.00
C PRO A 254 1.36 -14.93 7.47
N GLY A 255 0.50 -14.03 6.99
CA GLY A 255 0.11 -13.95 5.55
C GLY A 255 0.75 -12.81 4.74
N HIS A 256 1.95 -12.37 5.13
CA HIS A 256 2.43 -11.03 4.80
C HIS A 256 3.22 -10.87 3.52
N VAL A 257 3.83 -11.92 3.00
CA VAL A 257 4.85 -11.73 1.96
C VAL A 257 4.19 -11.26 0.68
N TYR A 258 3.11 -11.93 0.28
CA TYR A 258 2.39 -11.60 -0.94
C TYR A 258 1.63 -10.28 -0.84
N SER A 259 0.99 -9.99 0.30
CA SER A 259 0.40 -8.66 0.59
C SER A 259 1.46 -7.55 0.55
N GLY A 260 2.66 -7.84 1.06
CA GLY A 260 3.84 -6.97 0.99
C GLY A 260 4.28 -6.69 -0.44
N TYR A 261 4.29 -7.70 -1.33
CA TYR A 261 4.56 -7.52 -2.76
C TYR A 261 3.56 -6.55 -3.39
N PHE A 262 2.26 -6.73 -3.16
CA PHE A 262 1.23 -5.87 -3.73
C PHE A 262 1.30 -4.44 -3.19
N GLY A 263 1.47 -4.27 -1.87
CA GLY A 263 1.61 -2.95 -1.25
C GLY A 263 2.86 -2.21 -1.75
N TYR A 264 3.99 -2.90 -1.88
CA TYR A 264 5.21 -2.36 -2.45
C TYR A 264 5.03 -1.96 -3.93
N LEU A 265 4.56 -2.87 -4.79
CA LEU A 265 4.37 -2.61 -6.22
C LEU A 265 3.35 -1.49 -6.47
N GLY A 266 2.25 -1.50 -5.73
CA GLY A 266 1.21 -0.46 -5.80
C GLY A 266 1.75 0.91 -5.37
N THR A 267 2.57 0.96 -4.32
CA THR A 267 3.23 2.21 -3.87
C THR A 267 4.20 2.74 -4.92
N ILE A 268 5.05 1.86 -5.49
CA ILE A 268 6.00 2.24 -6.55
C ILE A 268 5.28 2.74 -7.80
N LEU A 269 4.24 2.03 -8.24
CA LEU A 269 3.40 2.44 -9.37
C LEU A 269 2.82 3.83 -9.12
N SER A 270 2.20 4.03 -7.97
CA SER A 270 1.48 5.26 -7.64
C SER A 270 2.40 6.47 -7.56
N VAL A 271 3.57 6.32 -6.93
CA VAL A 271 4.57 7.40 -6.84
C VAL A 271 5.24 7.66 -8.19
N SER A 272 5.48 6.63 -9.01
CA SER A 272 6.07 6.78 -10.34
C SER A 272 5.18 7.61 -11.27
N VAL A 273 3.86 7.48 -11.18
CA VAL A 273 2.91 8.34 -11.92
C VAL A 273 3.10 9.82 -11.58
N LEU A 274 3.24 10.15 -10.29
CA LEU A 274 3.41 11.52 -9.83
C LEU A 274 4.72 12.13 -10.34
N ILE A 275 5.80 11.36 -10.31
CA ILE A 275 7.11 11.77 -10.81
C ILE A 275 7.07 11.92 -12.34
N CYS A 276 6.41 11.01 -13.05
CA CYS A 276 6.26 11.04 -14.50
C CYS A 276 5.58 12.34 -14.96
N LEU A 277 4.52 12.77 -14.28
CA LEU A 277 3.74 13.95 -14.66
C LEU A 277 4.20 15.25 -14.00
N TRP A 278 5.09 15.17 -13.03
CA TRP A 278 5.65 16.31 -12.31
C TRP A 278 6.12 17.46 -13.22
N PRO A 279 6.80 17.21 -14.36
CA PRO A 279 7.30 18.30 -15.20
C PRO A 279 6.21 19.13 -15.89
N TRP A 280 4.96 18.65 -15.90
CA TRP A 280 3.84 19.33 -16.54
C TRP A 280 2.78 19.79 -15.54
N PHE A 281 2.86 19.36 -14.28
CA PHE A 281 1.92 19.75 -13.24
C PHE A 281 1.88 21.29 -13.05
N PRO A 282 0.75 21.97 -13.35
CA PRO A 282 0.67 23.43 -13.28
C PRO A 282 0.88 23.97 -11.86
N GLY A 283 0.39 23.23 -10.86
CA GLY A 283 0.49 23.59 -9.45
C GLY A 283 1.94 23.70 -8.96
N ARG A 284 2.94 23.14 -9.65
CA ARG A 284 4.36 23.30 -9.27
C ARG A 284 4.83 24.76 -9.31
N TYR A 285 4.21 25.59 -10.15
CA TYR A 285 4.55 27.01 -10.24
C TYR A 285 3.80 27.85 -9.21
N ARG A 286 2.57 27.44 -8.87
CA ARG A 286 1.75 28.10 -7.85
C ARG A 286 2.21 27.77 -6.44
N TYR A 287 2.58 26.51 -6.20
CA TYR A 287 2.92 25.95 -4.89
C TYR A 287 4.22 25.11 -4.95
N PRO A 288 5.36 25.70 -5.33
CA PRO A 288 6.60 24.96 -5.55
C PRO A 288 7.10 24.24 -4.30
N VAL A 289 6.97 24.87 -3.13
CA VAL A 289 7.43 24.28 -1.86
C VAL A 289 6.55 23.10 -1.46
N LEU A 290 5.23 23.26 -1.51
CA LEU A 290 4.27 22.23 -1.09
C LEU A 290 4.35 20.98 -1.98
N THR A 291 4.44 21.19 -3.29
CA THR A 291 4.59 20.08 -4.23
C THR A 291 5.90 19.35 -3.96
N PHE A 292 7.00 20.10 -3.76
CA PHE A 292 8.34 19.53 -3.60
C PHE A 292 8.43 18.73 -2.32
N SER A 293 7.99 19.32 -1.20
CA SER A 293 7.92 18.62 0.08
C SER A 293 6.99 17.42 0.01
N GLY A 294 5.86 17.53 -0.69
CA GLY A 294 4.90 16.45 -0.86
C GLY A 294 5.50 15.20 -1.51
N VAL A 295 6.22 15.35 -2.63
CA VAL A 295 6.86 14.19 -3.27
C VAL A 295 8.07 13.71 -2.48
N CYS A 296 8.80 14.58 -1.77
CA CYS A 296 9.85 14.14 -0.84
C CYS A 296 9.30 13.24 0.27
N VAL A 297 8.13 13.58 0.83
CA VAL A 297 7.43 12.74 1.81
C VAL A 297 7.06 11.39 1.20
N LEU A 298 6.50 11.37 -0.01
CA LEU A 298 6.17 10.11 -0.69
C LEU A 298 7.40 9.24 -0.98
N LEU A 299 8.52 9.83 -1.40
CA LEU A 299 9.78 9.10 -1.59
C LEU A 299 10.32 8.56 -0.25
N GLY A 300 10.17 9.30 0.84
CA GLY A 300 10.46 8.81 2.20
C GLY A 300 9.60 7.61 2.59
N LEU A 301 8.30 7.65 2.27
CA LEU A 301 7.38 6.52 2.49
C LEU A 301 7.72 5.32 1.60
N VAL A 302 8.14 5.54 0.35
CA VAL A 302 8.64 4.46 -0.53
C VAL A 302 9.84 3.77 0.10
N ILE A 303 10.79 4.52 0.68
CA ILE A 303 11.91 3.94 1.43
C ILE A 303 11.39 3.12 2.61
N GLY A 304 10.47 3.66 3.40
CA GLY A 304 9.85 2.96 4.53
C GLY A 304 9.21 1.64 4.14
N VAL A 305 8.30 1.65 3.15
CA VAL A 305 7.63 0.46 2.61
C VAL A 305 8.64 -0.55 2.05
N SER A 306 9.66 -0.08 1.33
CA SER A 306 10.69 -0.96 0.77
C SER A 306 11.53 -1.61 1.87
N MET A 307 11.88 -0.88 2.93
CA MET A 307 12.68 -1.41 4.04
C MET A 307 11.89 -2.38 4.91
N THR A 308 10.62 -2.10 5.19
CA THR A 308 9.76 -3.05 5.93
C THR A 308 9.52 -4.31 5.12
N PHE A 309 9.28 -4.18 3.82
CA PHE A 309 9.15 -5.34 2.94
C PHE A 309 10.46 -6.13 2.79
N LEU A 310 11.62 -5.45 2.73
CA LEU A 310 12.91 -6.14 2.73
C LEU A 310 13.16 -6.93 4.01
N LYS A 311 12.81 -6.35 5.16
CA LYS A 311 12.91 -7.03 6.44
C LYS A 311 12.09 -8.32 6.41
N GLU A 312 10.86 -8.24 5.91
CA GLU A 312 9.96 -9.38 5.77
C GLU A 312 10.52 -10.46 4.85
N VAL A 313 10.92 -10.09 3.63
CA VAL A 313 11.47 -11.03 2.63
C VAL A 313 12.81 -11.64 3.08
N SER A 314 13.57 -10.92 3.93
CA SER A 314 14.84 -11.41 4.47
C SER A 314 14.68 -12.30 5.71
N SER A 315 13.49 -12.36 6.31
CA SER A 315 13.23 -13.24 7.44
C SER A 315 13.02 -14.66 6.91
N ASP A 316 14.02 -15.52 7.09
CA ASP A 316 14.01 -16.89 6.59
C ASP A 316 12.88 -17.73 7.22
N ASP A 317 12.41 -17.39 8.42
CA ASP A 317 11.49 -18.24 9.19
C ASP A 317 10.00 -18.03 8.84
N LYS A 318 9.59 -16.82 8.45
CA LYS A 318 8.16 -16.48 8.25
C LYS A 318 7.64 -16.76 6.85
N THR A 319 8.53 -17.11 5.92
CA THR A 319 8.22 -17.00 4.49
C THR A 319 8.41 -18.29 3.71
N VAL A 320 8.95 -19.35 4.32
CA VAL A 320 9.40 -20.57 3.61
C VAL A 320 8.30 -21.15 2.71
N PHE A 321 7.07 -21.14 3.19
CA PHE A 321 5.94 -21.83 2.60
C PHE A 321 5.27 -21.04 1.46
N GLU A 322 4.81 -19.81 1.73
CA GLU A 322 4.33 -18.90 0.67
C GLU A 322 5.40 -18.70 -0.41
N LYS A 323 6.66 -18.54 -0.01
CA LYS A 323 7.80 -18.41 -0.94
C LYS A 323 7.97 -19.68 -1.75
N ALA A 324 7.83 -20.87 -1.17
CA ALA A 324 7.86 -22.10 -1.96
C ALA A 324 6.73 -22.13 -3.01
N CYS A 325 5.51 -21.71 -2.67
CA CYS A 325 4.40 -21.60 -3.64
C CYS A 325 4.65 -20.56 -4.74
N LEU A 326 5.21 -19.40 -4.39
CA LEU A 326 5.49 -18.32 -5.35
C LEU A 326 6.72 -18.60 -6.22
N GLU A 327 7.74 -19.25 -5.67
CA GLU A 327 9.03 -19.51 -6.33
C GLU A 327 9.05 -20.83 -7.10
N SER A 328 8.19 -21.80 -6.78
CA SER A 328 8.15 -23.06 -7.53
C SER A 328 7.67 -22.82 -8.97
N LYS A 329 8.54 -23.18 -9.91
CA LYS A 329 8.09 -23.53 -11.26
C LYS A 329 7.69 -24.99 -11.22
N GLN A 330 6.52 -25.29 -11.75
CA GLN A 330 5.97 -26.61 -12.01
C GLN A 330 6.85 -27.42 -13.00
N ARG A 331 8.11 -27.70 -12.66
CA ARG A 331 8.91 -28.73 -13.33
C ARG A 331 8.49 -30.08 -12.76
N MET A 332 7.24 -30.48 -13.03
CA MET A 332 6.85 -31.89 -13.00
C MET A 332 7.40 -32.60 -14.24
N GLY A 333 8.72 -32.51 -14.44
CA GLY A 333 9.40 -33.50 -15.26
C GLY A 333 9.30 -34.81 -14.49
N SER A 334 8.63 -35.80 -15.07
CA SER A 334 8.38 -37.14 -14.53
C SER A 334 9.49 -37.59 -13.56
N VAL A 335 9.11 -37.82 -12.30
CA VAL A 335 9.94 -38.30 -11.17
C VAL A 335 10.78 -39.55 -11.51
N LYS A 336 10.49 -40.23 -12.62
CA LYS A 336 11.21 -41.42 -13.09
C LYS A 336 12.69 -41.20 -13.45
N ASP A 337 13.15 -39.96 -13.65
CA ASP A 337 14.55 -39.66 -13.98
C ASP A 337 15.38 -39.10 -12.80
N LEU A 338 14.84 -39.11 -11.57
CA LEU A 338 15.59 -38.77 -10.36
C LEU A 338 16.55 -39.92 -9.98
N LYS A 339 17.63 -40.06 -10.76
CA LYS A 339 18.86 -40.68 -10.26
C LYS A 339 19.46 -39.73 -9.23
N GLU A 340 19.39 -40.11 -7.96
CA GLU A 340 20.34 -39.93 -6.83
C GLU A 340 21.32 -38.73 -6.76
N ASP A 341 21.14 -37.66 -7.52
CA ASP A 341 21.87 -36.41 -7.32
C ASP A 341 21.17 -35.63 -6.19
N GLU A 342 21.69 -35.80 -4.97
CA GLU A 342 21.29 -35.12 -3.72
C GLU A 342 21.30 -33.58 -3.78
N ASN A 343 21.71 -32.97 -4.90
CA ASN A 343 21.84 -31.53 -5.08
C ASN A 343 20.75 -30.89 -5.95
N VAL A 344 19.65 -31.59 -6.26
CA VAL A 344 18.49 -30.99 -6.95
C VAL A 344 17.64 -30.21 -5.95
N PHE A 345 18.26 -29.24 -5.27
CA PHE A 345 17.55 -28.29 -4.43
C PHE A 345 16.83 -27.27 -5.32
N MET A 346 15.59 -26.98 -4.93
CA MET A 346 14.61 -26.10 -5.57
C MET A 346 15.27 -24.79 -6.07
N GLN A 347 15.52 -24.67 -7.37
CA GLN A 347 16.05 -23.42 -7.93
C GLN A 347 14.94 -22.36 -8.00
N PRO A 348 15.13 -21.15 -7.44
CA PRO A 348 14.13 -20.10 -7.48
C PRO A 348 13.80 -19.71 -8.92
N THR A 349 12.52 -19.45 -9.21
CA THR A 349 12.14 -18.92 -10.52
C THR A 349 12.83 -17.59 -10.78
N LYS A 350 13.28 -17.39 -12.03
CA LYS A 350 13.87 -16.10 -12.44
C LYS A 350 12.96 -14.90 -12.11
N SER A 351 11.63 -15.08 -12.13
CA SER A 351 10.65 -14.00 -11.91
C SER A 351 10.67 -13.42 -10.50
N THR A 352 10.61 -14.25 -9.46
CA THR A 352 10.62 -13.78 -8.07
C THR A 352 11.96 -13.17 -7.70
N THR A 353 13.05 -13.74 -8.23
CA THR A 353 14.40 -13.17 -8.08
C THR A 353 14.51 -11.76 -8.66
N TYR A 354 13.84 -11.45 -9.77
CA TYR A 354 13.81 -10.08 -10.31
C TYR A 354 13.14 -9.10 -9.35
N VAL A 355 12.00 -9.48 -8.77
CA VAL A 355 11.27 -8.60 -7.84
C VAL A 355 12.06 -8.43 -6.55
N GLN A 356 12.63 -9.49 -5.98
CA GLN A 356 13.49 -9.41 -4.80
C GLN A 356 14.72 -8.52 -5.03
N ASN A 357 15.39 -8.67 -6.17
CA ASN A 357 16.50 -7.79 -6.54
C ASN A 357 16.02 -6.34 -6.71
N PHE A 358 14.89 -6.13 -7.39
CA PHE A 358 14.33 -4.80 -7.59
C PHE A 358 14.02 -4.11 -6.25
N VAL A 359 13.36 -4.82 -5.35
CA VAL A 359 13.06 -4.38 -3.97
C VAL A 359 14.35 -4.04 -3.22
N ARG A 360 15.38 -4.90 -3.30
CA ARG A 360 16.68 -4.70 -2.65
C ARG A 360 17.39 -3.40 -3.08
N TYR A 361 17.29 -3.04 -4.35
CA TYR A 361 17.92 -1.83 -4.88
C TYR A 361 17.06 -0.57 -4.75
N THR A 362 15.75 -0.72 -4.52
CA THR A 362 14.81 0.40 -4.51
C THR A 362 15.05 1.44 -3.42
N PRO A 363 15.32 1.10 -2.14
CA PRO A 363 15.64 2.10 -1.13
C PRO A 363 16.83 2.96 -1.52
N TRP A 364 17.89 2.33 -2.02
CA TRP A 364 19.13 3.01 -2.42
C TRP A 364 18.91 3.92 -3.64
N ALA A 365 18.19 3.44 -4.64
CA ALA A 365 17.80 4.23 -5.80
C ALA A 365 16.94 5.44 -5.38
N THR A 366 16.04 5.25 -4.42
CA THR A 366 15.16 6.32 -3.89
C THR A 366 15.92 7.35 -3.08
N VAL A 367 16.87 6.93 -2.24
CA VAL A 367 17.79 7.83 -1.52
C VAL A 367 18.65 8.62 -2.50
N ALA A 368 19.21 7.96 -3.52
CA ALA A 368 19.97 8.64 -4.57
C ALA A 368 19.11 9.66 -5.32
N LEU A 369 17.85 9.31 -5.65
CA LEU A 369 16.90 10.22 -6.28
C LEU A 369 16.60 11.43 -5.38
N LEU A 370 16.35 11.22 -4.08
CA LEU A 370 16.13 12.30 -3.11
C LEU A 370 17.35 13.23 -3.00
N ALA A 371 18.55 12.67 -2.93
CA ALA A 371 19.79 13.44 -2.88
C ALA A 371 20.00 14.27 -4.15
N LEU A 372 19.80 13.66 -5.33
CA LEU A 372 19.88 14.35 -6.62
C LEU A 372 18.81 15.43 -6.74
N TRP A 373 17.59 15.16 -6.30
CA TRP A 373 16.46 16.07 -6.43
C TRP A 373 16.54 17.25 -5.46
N GLY A 374 16.89 16.99 -4.20
CA GLY A 374 17.18 18.02 -3.20
C GLY A 374 18.43 18.83 -3.53
N GLY A 375 19.48 18.16 -4.02
CA GLY A 375 20.70 18.81 -4.50
C GLY A 375 20.43 19.74 -5.68
N ALA A 376 19.65 19.29 -6.67
CA ALA A 376 19.23 20.13 -7.78
C ALA A 376 18.42 21.34 -7.30
N PHE A 377 17.43 21.14 -6.44
CA PHE A 377 16.63 22.24 -5.88
C PHE A 377 17.50 23.25 -5.13
N PHE A 378 18.35 22.79 -4.21
CA PHE A 378 19.26 23.66 -3.46
C PHE A 378 20.24 24.40 -4.37
N PHE A 379 20.82 23.71 -5.36
CA PHE A 379 21.70 24.32 -6.34
C PHE A 379 20.98 25.41 -7.14
N THR A 380 19.72 25.21 -7.54
CA THR A 380 18.94 26.24 -8.24
C THR A 380 18.69 27.48 -7.38
N LEU A 381 18.42 27.30 -6.08
CA LEU A 381 18.23 28.42 -5.16
C LEU A 381 19.53 29.20 -4.96
N LEU A 382 20.65 28.51 -4.74
CA LEU A 382 21.97 29.14 -4.60
C LEU A 382 22.40 29.84 -5.88
N TRP A 383 22.21 29.18 -7.03
CA TRP A 383 22.57 29.73 -8.34
C TRP A 383 21.78 31.00 -8.65
N ARG A 384 20.46 30.98 -8.39
CA ARG A 384 19.57 32.16 -8.53
C ARG A 384 20.01 33.33 -7.65
N ARG A 385 20.58 33.06 -6.47
CA ARG A 385 21.07 34.09 -5.55
C ARG A 385 22.42 34.66 -5.97
N ARG A 386 23.31 33.85 -6.55
CA ARG A 386 24.73 34.21 -6.75
C ARG A 386 25.05 34.81 -8.12
N ASN A 387 24.44 34.35 -9.21
CA ASN A 387 24.86 34.75 -10.56
C ASN A 387 23.78 35.52 -11.32
N LYS A 388 24.10 36.73 -11.79
CA LYS A 388 23.24 37.49 -12.71
C LYS A 388 23.36 37.05 -14.18
N ILE A 389 24.52 36.57 -14.66
CA ILE A 389 24.82 36.29 -16.08
C ILE A 389 26.00 35.25 -16.07
N THR A 390 26.12 34.13 -16.79
CA THR A 390 26.23 33.97 -18.26
C THR A 390 25.86 32.56 -18.81
N ASN A 391 25.78 31.49 -18.02
CA ASN A 391 25.62 30.10 -18.54
C ASN A 391 24.22 29.48 -18.30
N TRP A 392 23.16 30.26 -18.54
CA TRP A 392 21.78 29.76 -18.39
C TRP A 392 21.45 28.62 -19.37
N SER A 393 22.09 28.60 -20.55
CA SER A 393 21.86 27.60 -21.61
C SER A 393 22.25 26.18 -21.19
N LEU A 394 23.46 25.99 -20.65
CA LEU A 394 23.96 24.68 -20.21
C LEU A 394 23.08 24.08 -19.11
N TYR A 395 22.69 24.91 -18.13
CA TYR A 395 21.81 24.49 -17.04
C TYR A 395 20.42 24.04 -17.55
N LYS A 396 19.81 24.78 -18.48
CA LYS A 396 18.55 24.36 -19.13
C LYS A 396 18.69 23.03 -19.88
N MET A 397 19.80 22.83 -20.58
CA MET A 397 20.07 21.58 -21.30
C MET A 397 20.19 20.39 -20.34
N ILE A 398 21.05 20.50 -19.31
CA ILE A 398 21.28 19.41 -18.34
C ILE A 398 19.98 19.05 -17.61
N THR A 399 19.25 20.06 -17.11
CA THR A 399 17.97 19.82 -16.42
C THR A 399 16.88 19.29 -17.33
N GLY A 400 16.88 19.67 -18.61
CA GLY A 400 15.99 19.09 -19.62
C GLY A 400 16.27 17.61 -19.88
N ILE A 401 17.55 17.23 -20.06
CA ILE A 401 17.95 15.83 -20.29
C ILE A 401 17.65 14.98 -19.06
N LEU A 402 18.08 15.39 -17.87
CA LEU A 402 17.83 14.67 -16.62
C LEU A 402 16.32 14.56 -16.34
N GLY A 403 15.57 15.63 -16.57
CA GLY A 403 14.11 15.61 -16.44
C GLY A 403 13.46 14.65 -17.42
N GLY A 404 13.90 14.61 -18.67
CA GLY A 404 13.40 13.67 -19.68
C GLY A 404 13.69 12.21 -19.32
N LEU A 405 14.91 11.91 -18.86
CA LEU A 405 15.28 10.58 -18.38
C LEU A 405 14.44 10.16 -17.17
N LEU A 406 14.19 11.08 -16.23
CA LEU A 406 13.34 10.81 -15.08
C LEU A 406 11.90 10.48 -15.50
N VAL A 407 11.33 11.26 -16.43
CA VAL A 407 9.97 10.98 -16.96
C VAL A 407 9.91 9.61 -17.63
N LEU A 408 10.86 9.30 -18.51
CA LEU A 408 10.89 8.03 -19.24
C LEU A 408 11.10 6.85 -18.30
N GLY A 409 12.02 6.99 -17.34
CA GLY A 409 12.27 5.97 -16.31
C GLY A 409 11.04 5.72 -15.46
N SER A 410 10.41 6.78 -14.94
CA SER A 410 9.17 6.66 -14.15
C SER A 410 8.01 6.10 -14.98
N PHE A 411 7.87 6.48 -16.24
CA PHE A 411 6.84 5.92 -17.13
C PHE A 411 7.05 4.42 -17.36
N GLY A 412 8.29 3.99 -17.61
CA GLY A 412 8.64 2.57 -17.69
C GLY A 412 8.33 1.84 -16.39
N LEU A 413 8.65 2.43 -15.23
CA LEU A 413 8.35 1.85 -13.92
C LEU A 413 6.85 1.68 -13.68
N VAL A 414 5.99 2.60 -14.12
CA VAL A 414 4.52 2.47 -14.00
C VAL A 414 4.04 1.18 -14.68
N TRP A 415 4.43 0.95 -15.93
CA TRP A 415 3.98 -0.21 -16.70
C TRP A 415 4.65 -1.52 -16.26
N VAL A 416 5.94 -1.48 -15.89
CA VAL A 416 6.63 -2.65 -15.35
C VAL A 416 5.99 -3.06 -14.01
N ALA A 417 5.78 -2.13 -13.09
CA ALA A 417 5.15 -2.41 -11.81
C ALA A 417 3.71 -2.93 -11.99
N LEU A 418 2.91 -2.33 -12.87
CA LEU A 418 1.55 -2.78 -13.18
C LEU A 418 1.55 -4.21 -13.77
N SER A 419 2.46 -4.49 -14.70
CA SER A 419 2.57 -5.81 -15.32
C SER A 419 2.95 -6.89 -14.31
N PHE A 420 3.91 -6.59 -13.42
CA PHE A 420 4.27 -7.49 -12.33
C PHE A 420 3.15 -7.67 -11.31
N PHE A 421 2.45 -6.58 -10.96
CA PHE A 421 1.30 -6.63 -10.07
C PHE A 421 0.22 -7.56 -10.64
N PHE A 422 -0.16 -7.39 -11.90
CA PHE A 422 -1.16 -8.24 -12.55
C PHE A 422 -0.68 -9.70 -12.69
N TYR A 423 0.59 -9.91 -13.07
CA TYR A 423 1.17 -11.24 -13.14
C TYR A 423 1.12 -11.97 -11.79
N LEU A 424 1.51 -11.31 -10.70
CA LEU A 424 1.44 -11.88 -9.36
C LEU A 424 -0.01 -12.18 -8.96
N ARG A 425 -0.95 -11.28 -9.27
CA ARG A 425 -2.37 -11.51 -9.00
C ARG A 425 -2.89 -12.79 -9.66
N VAL A 426 -2.69 -12.93 -10.98
CA VAL A 426 -3.11 -14.14 -11.71
C VAL A 426 -2.42 -15.38 -11.14
N ARG A 427 -1.12 -15.28 -10.83
CA ARG A 427 -0.37 -16.40 -10.27
C ARG A 427 -0.89 -16.82 -8.89
N VAL A 428 -1.20 -15.88 -8.01
CA VAL A 428 -1.72 -16.18 -6.67
C VAL A 428 -3.15 -16.71 -6.78
N GLU A 429 -3.99 -16.17 -7.65
CA GLU A 429 -5.33 -16.68 -7.92
C GLU A 429 -5.29 -18.16 -8.40
N ASP A 430 -4.39 -18.49 -9.32
CA ASP A 430 -4.18 -19.86 -9.79
C ASP A 430 -3.68 -20.81 -8.68
N LEU A 431 -2.92 -20.30 -7.69
CA LEU A 431 -2.35 -21.10 -6.60
C LEU A 431 -3.33 -21.28 -5.44
N ALA A 432 -4.02 -20.23 -5.07
CA ALA A 432 -5.00 -20.19 -3.99
C ALA A 432 -6.32 -20.85 -4.39
N GLY A 433 -6.69 -20.78 -5.66
CA GLY A 433 -7.99 -21.27 -6.12
C GLY A 433 -9.15 -20.58 -5.38
N PRO A 434 -10.12 -21.34 -4.83
CA PRO A 434 -11.30 -20.75 -4.20
C PRO A 434 -11.02 -20.06 -2.86
N SER A 435 -9.85 -20.27 -2.23
CA SER A 435 -9.49 -19.62 -0.96
C SER A 435 -8.95 -18.20 -1.15
N TYR A 436 -8.88 -17.70 -2.39
CA TYR A 436 -8.30 -16.39 -2.70
C TYR A 436 -9.20 -15.23 -2.24
N ALA A 437 -8.91 -14.68 -1.06
CA ALA A 437 -9.69 -13.61 -0.43
C ALA A 437 -9.72 -12.29 -1.23
N GLU A 438 -8.77 -12.05 -2.13
CA GLU A 438 -8.67 -10.77 -2.88
C GLU A 438 -9.67 -10.64 -4.04
N ASN A 439 -10.46 -11.69 -4.29
CA ASN A 439 -11.57 -11.65 -5.23
C ASN A 439 -12.85 -11.07 -4.63
N GLU A 440 -12.84 -10.74 -3.34
CA GLU A 440 -13.95 -10.05 -2.67
C GLU A 440 -13.85 -8.53 -2.79
N TRP A 441 -15.02 -7.88 -2.84
CA TRP A 441 -15.12 -6.42 -2.88
C TRP A 441 -15.07 -5.82 -1.48
N GLY A 442 -13.99 -5.10 -1.17
CA GLY A 442 -13.89 -4.28 0.04
C GLY A 442 -14.50 -2.88 -0.12
N PHE A 443 -14.81 -2.23 1.01
CA PHE A 443 -15.24 -0.83 1.00
C PHE A 443 -14.14 0.10 0.45
N GLY A 444 -12.87 -0.15 0.80
CA GLY A 444 -11.73 0.64 0.32
C GLY A 444 -11.58 0.57 -1.20
N GLN A 445 -11.89 -0.56 -1.82
CA GLN A 445 -11.91 -0.74 -3.27
C GLN A 445 -12.93 0.16 -3.98
N ILE A 446 -14.15 0.26 -3.45
CA ILE A 446 -15.20 1.12 -4.01
C ILE A 446 -14.78 2.59 -3.91
N VAL A 447 -14.22 2.99 -2.76
CA VAL A 447 -13.69 4.33 -2.54
C VAL A 447 -12.52 4.64 -3.49
N ALA A 448 -11.62 3.67 -3.73
CA ALA A 448 -10.52 3.81 -4.66
C ALA A 448 -10.98 4.10 -6.11
N ILE A 449 -12.06 3.44 -6.56
CA ILE A 449 -12.67 3.75 -7.86
C ILE A 449 -13.37 5.11 -7.83
N ALA A 450 -14.12 5.41 -6.77
CA ALA A 450 -14.84 6.66 -6.61
C ALA A 450 -13.90 7.89 -6.55
N ALA A 451 -12.65 7.71 -6.12
CA ALA A 451 -11.63 8.76 -6.10
C ALA A 451 -11.40 9.40 -7.49
N TRP A 452 -11.70 8.68 -8.58
CA TRP A 452 -11.55 9.19 -9.95
C TRP A 452 -12.76 10.00 -10.45
N LEU A 453 -13.89 10.00 -9.73
CA LEU A 453 -15.11 10.72 -10.15
C LEU A 453 -14.89 12.24 -10.37
N PRO A 454 -14.15 12.97 -9.52
CA PRO A 454 -13.89 14.40 -9.75
C PRO A 454 -13.20 14.66 -11.09
N LEU A 455 -12.25 13.79 -11.48
CA LEU A 455 -11.56 13.91 -12.75
C LEU A 455 -12.51 13.67 -13.93
N PHE A 456 -13.31 12.60 -13.88
CA PHE A 456 -14.28 12.33 -14.95
C PHE A 456 -15.33 13.43 -15.08
N GLY A 457 -15.77 14.01 -13.95
CA GLY A 457 -16.63 15.19 -13.95
C GLY A 457 -15.99 16.38 -14.66
N GLN A 458 -14.70 16.64 -14.40
CA GLN A 458 -13.98 17.74 -15.05
C GLN A 458 -13.76 17.51 -16.55
N ILE A 459 -13.36 16.30 -16.95
CA ILE A 459 -13.23 15.92 -18.36
C ILE A 459 -14.59 16.06 -19.05
N GLY A 460 -15.66 15.58 -18.42
CA GLY A 460 -17.03 15.69 -18.92
C GLY A 460 -17.45 17.15 -19.15
N MET A 461 -17.15 18.05 -18.21
CA MET A 461 -17.41 19.49 -18.35
C MET A 461 -16.61 20.11 -19.52
N VAL A 462 -15.34 19.74 -19.69
CA VAL A 462 -14.50 20.23 -20.80
C VAL A 462 -15.03 19.76 -22.16
N VAL A 463 -15.40 18.49 -22.26
CA VAL A 463 -15.98 17.90 -23.48
C VAL A 463 -17.33 18.55 -23.78
N PHE A 464 -18.20 18.68 -22.77
CA PHE A 464 -19.50 19.33 -22.92
C PHE A 464 -19.36 20.78 -23.40
N ARG A 465 -18.43 21.56 -22.83
CA ARG A 465 -18.17 22.94 -23.25
C ARG A 465 -17.66 23.03 -24.69
N THR A 466 -16.85 22.06 -25.11
CA THR A 466 -16.30 22.00 -26.47
C THR A 466 -17.36 21.60 -27.49
N LEU A 467 -18.24 20.65 -27.14
CA LEU A 467 -19.31 20.16 -28.02
C LEU A 467 -20.51 21.12 -28.10
N SER A 468 -20.83 21.79 -26.99
CA SER A 468 -21.84 22.83 -26.93
C SER A 468 -21.34 24.11 -27.64
N LYS A 469 -21.36 24.09 -28.97
CA LYS A 469 -21.12 25.27 -29.83
C LYS A 469 -22.14 26.39 -29.61
N ASP A 470 -23.22 26.11 -28.89
CA ASP A 470 -24.29 27.06 -28.64
C ASP A 470 -23.81 28.14 -27.64
N THR A 471 -23.71 29.37 -28.14
CA THR A 471 -23.25 30.56 -27.42
C THR A 471 -24.07 30.85 -26.16
N LYS A 472 -25.29 30.32 -26.07
CA LYS A 472 -26.15 30.46 -24.90
C LYS A 472 -25.55 29.81 -23.66
N TYR A 473 -24.93 28.63 -23.79
CA TYR A 473 -24.33 27.92 -22.66
C TYR A 473 -22.96 28.48 -22.27
N GLN A 474 -22.21 29.06 -23.21
CA GLN A 474 -20.93 29.71 -22.89
C GLN A 474 -21.07 30.84 -21.87
N LYS A 475 -22.19 31.57 -21.88
CA LYS A 475 -22.47 32.62 -20.89
C LYS A 475 -22.69 32.09 -19.48
N LEU A 476 -23.19 30.85 -19.31
CA LEU A 476 -23.35 30.25 -17.98
C LEU A 476 -22.02 29.81 -17.36
N PHE A 477 -21.06 29.39 -18.18
CA PHE A 477 -19.81 28.78 -17.71
C PHE A 477 -18.59 29.70 -17.76
N ASN A 478 -18.68 30.84 -18.42
CA ASN A 478 -17.66 31.87 -18.32
C ASN A 478 -17.90 32.65 -17.02
N PRO A 479 -16.97 32.60 -16.03
CA PRO A 479 -17.09 33.46 -14.86
C PRO A 479 -17.20 34.92 -15.35
N ALA A 480 -18.12 35.68 -14.74
CA ALA A 480 -18.32 37.09 -15.08
C ALA A 480 -16.96 37.80 -15.19
N PRO A 481 -16.74 38.62 -16.23
CA PRO A 481 -15.46 39.26 -16.48
C PRO A 481 -14.97 39.95 -15.21
N GLU A 482 -13.68 39.82 -14.93
CA GLU A 482 -13.07 40.23 -13.66
C GLU A 482 -13.38 41.71 -13.33
N SER A 483 -13.57 42.55 -14.36
CA SER A 483 -14.03 43.94 -14.24
C SER A 483 -15.41 44.12 -13.60
N GLU A 484 -16.36 43.21 -13.82
CA GLU A 484 -17.67 43.24 -13.15
C GLU A 484 -17.57 42.78 -11.69
N ARG A 485 -16.64 41.87 -11.39
CA ARG A 485 -16.45 41.35 -10.03
C ARG A 485 -15.91 42.41 -9.06
N TYR A 486 -15.17 43.41 -9.56
CA TYR A 486 -14.74 44.56 -8.77
C TYR A 486 -15.78 45.68 -8.67
N SER A 487 -16.75 45.75 -9.60
CA SER A 487 -17.74 46.82 -9.64
C SER A 487 -18.79 46.72 -8.51
N HIS A 488 -19.03 45.52 -7.98
CA HIS A 488 -19.97 45.31 -6.87
C HIS A 488 -19.37 45.50 -5.47
N HIS A 489 -18.06 45.74 -5.34
CA HIS A 489 -17.40 46.04 -4.06
C HIS A 489 -17.18 47.53 -3.80
N LEU A 490 -17.56 48.40 -4.74
CA LEU A 490 -17.78 49.81 -4.43
C LEU A 490 -19.12 49.90 -3.67
N LEU A 491 -19.05 49.69 -2.35
CA LEU A 491 -20.09 50.17 -1.44
C LEU A 491 -20.42 51.61 -1.83
N PRO A 492 -21.71 52.00 -1.90
CA PRO A 492 -22.07 53.39 -2.13
C PRO A 492 -21.32 54.23 -1.10
N GLN A 493 -20.49 55.14 -1.59
CA GLN A 493 -19.77 56.07 -0.73
C GLN A 493 -20.83 56.75 0.15
N THR A 494 -20.78 56.46 1.45
CA THR A 494 -21.52 57.23 2.44
C THR A 494 -21.22 58.70 2.18
N PRO A 495 -22.24 59.56 2.06
CA PRO A 495 -22.02 60.98 1.81
C PRO A 495 -21.09 61.51 2.89
N THR A 496 -19.94 62.02 2.46
CA THR A 496 -18.98 62.74 3.30
C THR A 496 -19.74 63.83 4.04
N PHE A 497 -19.88 63.65 5.36
CA PHE A 497 -20.27 64.72 6.26
C PHE A 497 -19.17 65.77 6.19
N GLU A 498 -19.46 66.94 5.61
CA GLU A 498 -18.61 68.12 5.70
C GLU A 498 -18.40 68.44 7.18
N GLN A 499 -17.17 68.23 7.67
CA GLN A 499 -16.77 68.79 8.95
C GLN A 499 -16.57 70.30 8.79
N PRO A 500 -17.16 71.13 9.66
CA PRO A 500 -16.96 72.57 9.61
C PRO A 500 -15.52 72.91 9.98
N GLN A 501 -14.89 73.72 9.13
CA GLN A 501 -13.57 74.30 9.35
C GLN A 501 -13.53 75.04 10.69
N ARG A 502 -12.72 74.54 11.63
CA ARG A 502 -12.34 75.30 12.83
C ARG A 502 -10.99 75.97 12.61
N HIS A 503 -11.06 77.29 12.56
CA HIS A 503 -9.95 78.23 12.63
C HIS A 503 -9.43 78.33 14.07
N GLY A 504 -8.11 78.47 14.24
CA GLY A 504 -7.44 78.75 15.52
C GLY A 504 -6.14 77.94 15.65
N SER A 505 -4.98 78.52 15.34
CA SER A 505 -4.16 79.44 16.18
C SER A 505 -3.25 78.68 17.14
N ASP A 506 -1.94 78.77 16.85
CA ASP A 506 -0.79 78.84 17.75
C ASP A 506 -0.86 78.10 19.11
N MET A 507 0.00 77.10 19.30
CA MET A 507 1.01 77.14 20.36
C MET A 507 2.00 75.96 20.29
N GLU A 508 3.28 76.35 20.38
CA GLU A 508 4.29 75.79 21.30
C GLU A 508 5.00 74.46 20.95
N LYS A 509 6.31 74.61 20.75
CA LYS A 509 7.32 73.57 20.65
C LYS A 509 7.71 73.11 22.05
N GLU A 510 7.69 71.80 22.31
CA GLU A 510 8.52 71.18 23.36
C GLU A 510 8.79 69.69 23.03
N PRO A 511 9.78 69.04 23.69
CA PRO A 511 10.82 68.33 22.96
C PRO A 511 10.65 66.80 22.91
N VAL A 512 11.36 66.25 21.92
CA VAL A 512 11.56 64.82 21.68
C VAL A 512 12.14 64.15 22.93
N THR A 513 11.36 63.24 23.52
CA THR A 513 11.85 62.21 24.43
C THR A 513 11.63 60.84 23.79
N THR A 514 12.75 60.17 23.54
CA THR A 514 12.88 58.76 23.17
C THR A 514 12.30 57.85 24.24
N VAL A 515 11.30 57.02 23.89
CA VAL A 515 10.91 55.84 24.65
C VAL A 515 10.61 54.67 23.72
N ALA A 516 11.38 53.61 23.96
CA ALA A 516 11.15 52.18 23.75
C ALA A 516 10.14 51.71 22.69
N GLN A 517 10.72 51.03 21.71
CA GLN A 517 10.08 50.15 20.74
C GLN A 517 9.85 48.78 21.40
N GLN A 518 8.60 48.49 21.78
CA GLN A 518 8.19 47.15 22.21
C GLN A 518 6.70 46.94 21.91
N ASP A 519 6.40 45.76 21.37
CA ASP A 519 5.08 45.12 21.24
C ASP A 519 4.07 45.63 20.20
N ILE A 520 4.28 45.21 18.93
CA ILE A 520 3.16 44.82 18.04
C ILE A 520 3.58 43.59 17.23
N THR A 521 3.54 42.43 17.86
CA THR A 521 3.43 41.13 17.20
C THR A 521 2.42 40.34 18.01
N ASP A 522 1.12 40.42 17.65
CA ASP A 522 0.08 39.44 18.03
C ASP A 522 -1.31 39.78 17.44
N ALA A 523 -1.40 40.07 16.14
CA ALA A 523 -2.71 40.31 15.50
C ALA A 523 -2.84 39.76 14.07
N ALA A 524 -2.07 38.74 13.69
CA ALA A 524 -2.10 38.21 12.32
C ALA A 524 -2.11 36.67 12.22
N TRP A 525 -2.71 35.97 13.19
CA TRP A 525 -2.87 34.51 13.15
C TRP A 525 -4.31 33.99 13.33
N GLN A 526 -5.33 34.80 13.03
CA GLN A 526 -6.71 34.33 12.91
C GLN A 526 -7.46 34.95 11.73
N ARG A 527 -7.03 34.63 10.50
CA ARG A 527 -7.91 34.60 9.32
C ARG A 527 -7.59 33.41 8.45
#